data_AF-A0A6A9S853-F1
#
_entry.id   AF-A0A6A9S853-F1
#
_cell.length_a   1.000
_cell.length_b   1.000
_cell.length_c   1.000
_cell.angle_alpha   90.00
_cell.angle_beta   90.00
_cell.angle_gamma   90.00
#
_symmetry.space_group_name_H-M   'P 1'
#
loop_
_entity.id
_entity.type
_entity.pdbx_description
1 polymer ?
#
loop_
_entity_poly.entity_id
_entity_poly.type
_entity_poly.pdbx_seq_one_letter_code
_entity_poly.pdbx_strand_id
1 'polypeptide(L)'
;MGTDSTGEFAEWDEERYSTNIERFDEQHKRLFGLLNDLHTAMNEGHSEEEVGDILRELERYTEYHFGDEEEFMQNCGYAMDCSDCFYNHREMHEEFAGKVQELREKHENGEYVTMEVLTVARDWLDAHIAAGDEDQNYADYFQSEVSDDYEYEPGQLYQDRTASEDPVPVDRQPEDAGVRLDSDVYDGGSLSVPEGSVAAWFEDIVSDHGDRTAALVRDDGEFVERSFEEMAERAKAVAGGLLSTELRPGDRLAIRAQSQYEWSVLDLACHFAGLVPVALYPSASDDRAAQIIERTGATGLVAAGDEAGDLSMAVETVLDFEALPTAEARVLPGLQTDGDEVATVAFDVAAPAEKAGCALTHRNLLAAAESLREGLPTGPGATGTCSLPLAHIYQRVATYYLWATGSAVAYLEAEEFVEQLAAVKPDVLVGVPKMYQQLYGTIQDRLGDMGWMKRKVGGRVASYGQGIVEGRGTPLKYRAAKRLVYKPLRRETGLSNLTYALSGTGRLDDHLLYFFRGLGVPICELYGSVGTTGVGALNPAASFVEESIGDPMPGVEIAVSESREILVRGPTVLGGFLDGDQTGAQTLRDDWYHTGEVGEVGPDGELSLAE
;
A
#
# COMPACT_ATOMS: atom_id res chain seq x y z
N MET A 1 -59.16 -14.44 12.65
CA MET A 1 -58.59 -14.37 11.29
C MET A 1 -57.73 -13.12 11.30
N GLY A 2 -56.52 -13.10 11.83
CA GLY A 2 -55.55 -14.16 12.08
C GLY A 2 -54.35 -13.86 11.20
N THR A 3 -53.24 -13.43 11.79
CA THR A 3 -51.88 -13.55 11.27
C THR A 3 -50.93 -13.51 12.47
N ASP A 4 -50.06 -14.51 12.53
CA ASP A 4 -48.98 -14.70 13.50
C ASP A 4 -48.03 -13.50 13.49
N SER A 5 -47.63 -13.04 14.68
CA SER A 5 -46.44 -12.19 14.84
C SER A 5 -45.40 -13.00 15.61
N THR A 6 -44.47 -13.62 14.89
CA THR A 6 -43.20 -14.09 15.44
C THR A 6 -42.42 -12.86 15.90
N GLY A 7 -42.05 -12.79 17.19
CA GLY A 7 -41.49 -11.59 17.81
C GLY A 7 -40.01 -11.37 17.50
N GLU A 8 -39.66 -11.20 16.23
CA GLU A 8 -38.30 -10.90 15.75
C GLU A 8 -38.04 -9.37 15.75
N PHE A 9 -36.78 -8.97 15.91
CA PHE A 9 -36.37 -7.55 15.95
C PHE A 9 -36.19 -6.94 14.55
N ALA A 10 -35.69 -7.75 13.62
CA ALA A 10 -35.56 -7.46 12.20
C ALA A 10 -36.22 -8.61 11.42
N GLU A 11 -37.39 -8.37 10.82
CA GLU A 11 -38.13 -9.37 10.06
C GLU A 11 -37.78 -9.24 8.56
N TRP A 12 -37.49 -10.38 7.92
CA TRP A 12 -37.28 -10.44 6.46
C TRP A 12 -38.63 -10.42 5.74
N ASP A 13 -38.87 -9.35 4.99
CA ASP A 13 -40.00 -9.20 4.06
C ASP A 13 -39.53 -9.41 2.62
N GLU A 14 -39.99 -10.50 2.00
CA GLU A 14 -39.60 -10.90 0.64
C GLU A 14 -40.06 -9.90 -0.43
N GLU A 15 -41.18 -9.20 -0.23
CA GLU A 15 -41.64 -8.16 -1.17
C GLU A 15 -40.80 -6.87 -1.06
N ARG A 16 -40.09 -6.69 0.06
CA ARG A 16 -39.34 -5.47 0.37
C ARG A 16 -37.84 -5.62 0.11
N TYR A 17 -37.24 -6.72 0.51
CA TYR A 17 -35.77 -6.86 0.55
C TYR A 17 -35.19 -7.77 -0.52
N SER A 18 -36.01 -8.49 -1.29
CA SER A 18 -35.47 -9.37 -2.33
C SER A 18 -34.84 -8.54 -3.45
N THR A 19 -33.59 -8.83 -3.76
CA THR A 19 -32.85 -8.34 -4.94
C THR A 19 -33.16 -9.18 -6.18
N ASN A 20 -33.88 -10.29 -6.03
CA ASN A 20 -34.05 -11.37 -7.01
C ASN A 20 -32.72 -12.02 -7.45
N ILE A 21 -31.64 -11.82 -6.69
CA ILE A 21 -30.39 -12.57 -6.81
C ILE A 21 -30.33 -13.51 -5.60
N GLU A 22 -30.62 -14.80 -5.82
CA GLU A 22 -30.82 -15.81 -4.74
C GLU A 22 -29.68 -15.81 -3.72
N ARG A 23 -28.44 -15.64 -4.19
CA ARG A 23 -27.24 -15.56 -3.36
C ARG A 23 -27.27 -14.40 -2.38
N PHE A 24 -27.56 -13.18 -2.83
CA PHE A 24 -27.58 -12.00 -1.96
C PHE A 24 -28.80 -12.01 -1.06
N ASP A 25 -29.94 -12.53 -1.53
CA ASP A 25 -31.11 -12.73 -0.68
C ASP A 25 -30.82 -13.72 0.47
N GLU A 26 -30.06 -14.79 0.23
CA GLU A 26 -29.59 -15.69 1.29
C GLU A 26 -28.64 -15.01 2.28
N GLN A 27 -27.73 -14.17 1.78
CA GLN A 27 -26.78 -13.44 2.62
C GLN A 27 -27.46 -12.36 3.47
N HIS A 28 -28.38 -11.60 2.89
CA HIS A 28 -29.18 -10.63 3.63
C HIS A 28 -30.02 -11.31 4.71
N LYS A 29 -30.68 -12.45 4.41
CA LYS A 29 -31.41 -13.23 5.44
C LYS A 29 -30.50 -13.64 6.59
N ARG A 30 -29.24 -13.98 6.32
CA ARG A 30 -28.25 -14.30 7.37
C ARG A 30 -27.89 -13.08 8.21
N LEU A 31 -27.70 -11.90 7.61
CA LEU A 31 -27.46 -10.65 8.35
C LEU A 31 -28.64 -10.28 9.27
N PHE A 32 -29.87 -10.38 8.78
CA PHE A 32 -31.07 -10.20 9.60
C PHE A 32 -31.12 -11.21 10.75
N GLY A 33 -30.73 -12.47 10.49
CA GLY A 33 -30.59 -13.51 11.51
C GLY A 33 -29.59 -13.12 12.61
N LEU A 34 -28.40 -12.66 12.23
CA LEU A 34 -27.37 -12.24 13.19
C LEU A 34 -27.80 -11.03 14.04
N LEU A 35 -28.56 -10.09 13.46
CA LEU A 35 -29.16 -8.99 14.23
C LEU A 35 -30.22 -9.48 15.23
N ASN A 36 -31.03 -10.47 14.86
CA ASN A 36 -32.01 -11.08 15.75
C ASN A 36 -31.34 -11.90 16.87
N ASP A 37 -30.26 -12.61 16.56
CA ASP A 37 -29.46 -13.36 17.53
C ASP A 37 -28.84 -12.39 18.54
N LEU A 38 -28.25 -11.29 18.08
CA LEU A 38 -27.66 -10.25 18.93
C LEU A 38 -28.73 -9.57 19.81
N HIS A 39 -29.88 -9.24 19.24
CA HIS A 39 -31.01 -8.67 19.98
C HIS A 39 -31.53 -9.62 21.07
N THR A 40 -31.61 -10.92 20.77
CA THR A 40 -32.04 -11.94 21.74
C THR A 40 -31.01 -12.09 22.85
N ALA A 41 -29.72 -12.17 22.48
CA ALA A 41 -28.60 -12.25 23.42
C ALA A 41 -28.62 -11.09 24.43
N MET A 42 -28.85 -9.87 23.94
CA MET A 42 -28.91 -8.66 24.76
C MET A 42 -30.16 -8.56 25.64
N ASN A 43 -31.32 -9.08 25.20
CA ASN A 43 -32.57 -8.99 25.98
C ASN A 43 -32.73 -10.09 27.03
N GLU A 44 -32.22 -11.29 26.76
CA GLU A 44 -32.33 -12.43 27.68
C GLU A 44 -31.20 -12.44 28.73
N GLY A 45 -30.23 -11.53 28.63
CA GLY A 45 -29.13 -11.39 29.58
C GLY A 45 -28.12 -12.52 29.49
N HIS A 46 -27.81 -12.97 28.27
CA HIS A 46 -26.77 -13.95 27.98
C HIS A 46 -25.38 -13.45 28.40
N SER A 47 -24.40 -14.35 28.44
CA SER A 47 -23.05 -13.99 28.87
C SER A 47 -22.37 -13.03 27.91
N GLU A 48 -21.45 -12.20 28.41
CA GLU A 48 -20.62 -11.31 27.58
C GLU A 48 -19.86 -12.11 26.50
N GLU A 49 -19.46 -13.34 26.81
CA GLU A 49 -18.81 -14.23 25.84
C GLU A 49 -19.72 -14.53 24.64
N GLU A 50 -21.00 -14.86 24.88
CA GLU A 50 -21.98 -15.14 23.83
C GLU A 50 -22.31 -13.90 22.98
N VAL A 51 -22.42 -12.71 23.59
CA VAL A 51 -22.63 -11.45 22.86
C VAL A 51 -21.40 -11.12 22.01
N GLY A 52 -20.20 -11.33 22.55
CA GLY A 52 -18.94 -11.12 21.83
C GLY A 52 -18.77 -12.04 20.63
N ASP A 53 -19.19 -13.31 20.74
CA ASP A 53 -19.15 -14.26 19.63
C ASP A 53 -20.08 -13.84 18.49
N ILE A 54 -21.29 -13.38 18.80
CA ILE A 54 -22.26 -12.89 17.79
C ILE A 54 -21.73 -11.61 17.11
N LEU A 55 -21.10 -10.70 17.86
CA LEU A 55 -20.51 -9.48 17.29
C LEU A 55 -19.35 -9.78 16.35
N ARG A 56 -18.48 -10.74 16.69
CA ARG A 56 -17.39 -11.19 15.79
C ARG A 56 -17.93 -11.90 14.55
N GLU A 57 -19.01 -12.65 14.68
CA GLU A 57 -19.66 -13.28 13.54
C GLU A 57 -20.33 -12.23 12.64
N LEU A 58 -20.99 -11.23 13.21
CA LEU A 58 -21.58 -10.11 12.47
C LEU A 58 -20.51 -9.31 11.71
N GLU A 59 -19.39 -8.97 12.34
CA GLU A 59 -18.26 -8.27 11.70
C GLU A 59 -17.72 -9.08 10.51
N ARG A 60 -17.34 -10.34 10.74
CA ARG A 60 -16.81 -11.21 9.68
C ARG A 60 -17.81 -11.42 8.54
N TYR A 61 -19.10 -11.60 8.86
CA TYR A 61 -20.11 -11.86 7.86
C TYR A 61 -20.44 -10.62 7.04
N THR A 62 -20.38 -9.43 7.66
CA THR A 62 -20.51 -8.13 7.00
C THR A 62 -19.38 -7.93 5.99
N GLU A 63 -18.12 -8.17 6.38
CA GLU A 63 -16.97 -8.10 5.46
C GLU A 63 -17.08 -9.09 4.29
N TYR A 64 -17.50 -10.32 4.57
CA TYR A 64 -17.69 -11.35 3.54
C TYR A 64 -18.77 -10.97 2.54
N HIS A 65 -19.94 -10.55 3.03
CA HIS A 65 -21.09 -10.22 2.20
C HIS A 65 -20.80 -9.01 1.30
N PHE A 66 -20.31 -7.91 1.90
CA PHE A 66 -19.99 -6.70 1.16
C PHE A 66 -18.88 -6.91 0.13
N GLY A 67 -17.86 -7.70 0.46
CA GLY A 67 -16.81 -8.06 -0.49
C GLY A 67 -17.35 -8.84 -1.68
N ASP A 68 -18.28 -9.76 -1.45
CA ASP A 68 -18.90 -10.58 -2.50
C ASP A 68 -19.89 -9.79 -3.38
N GLU A 69 -20.60 -8.82 -2.81
CA GLU A 69 -21.43 -7.87 -3.56
C GLU A 69 -20.59 -6.92 -4.42
N GLU A 70 -19.54 -6.34 -3.86
CA GLU A 70 -18.64 -5.44 -4.59
C GLU A 70 -17.92 -6.18 -5.73
N GLU A 71 -17.45 -7.41 -5.47
CA GLU A 71 -16.88 -8.29 -6.49
C GLU A 71 -17.90 -8.62 -7.58
N PHE A 72 -19.15 -8.91 -7.20
CA PHE A 72 -20.22 -9.15 -8.16
C PHE A 72 -20.55 -7.92 -9.02
N MET A 73 -20.63 -6.72 -8.42
CA MET A 73 -20.87 -5.46 -9.13
C MET A 73 -19.76 -5.15 -10.14
N GLN A 74 -18.52 -5.50 -9.81
CA GLN A 74 -17.40 -5.41 -10.76
C GLN A 74 -17.55 -6.42 -11.89
N ASN A 75 -17.83 -7.69 -11.55
CA ASN A 75 -17.92 -8.78 -12.52
C ASN A 75 -19.10 -8.65 -13.49
N CYS A 76 -20.26 -8.19 -13.02
CA CYS A 76 -21.43 -7.98 -13.88
C CYS A 76 -21.33 -6.68 -14.71
N GLY A 77 -20.31 -5.85 -14.44
CA GLY A 77 -20.03 -4.61 -15.14
C GLY A 77 -20.77 -3.38 -14.62
N TYR A 78 -21.54 -3.51 -13.54
CA TYR A 78 -22.22 -2.38 -12.90
C TYR A 78 -21.22 -1.31 -12.43
N ALA A 79 -20.07 -1.74 -11.90
CA ALA A 79 -19.01 -0.82 -11.47
C ALA A 79 -18.39 0.00 -12.62
N MET A 80 -18.42 -0.53 -13.84
CA MET A 80 -17.93 0.17 -15.04
C MET A 80 -18.99 1.12 -15.62
N ASP A 81 -20.26 0.70 -15.64
CA ASP A 81 -21.34 1.47 -16.25
C ASP A 81 -21.89 2.59 -15.33
N CYS A 82 -21.77 2.44 -14.01
CA CYS A 82 -22.01 3.50 -13.04
C CYS A 82 -20.97 3.49 -11.90
N SER A 83 -19.79 4.03 -12.17
CA SER A 83 -18.71 4.16 -11.18
C SER A 83 -19.16 4.93 -9.93
N ASP A 84 -19.88 6.05 -10.08
CA ASP A 84 -20.41 6.83 -8.96
C ASP A 84 -21.35 5.99 -8.08
N CYS A 85 -22.18 5.13 -8.66
CA CYS A 85 -23.08 4.25 -7.92
C CYS A 85 -22.29 3.20 -7.12
N PHE A 86 -21.30 2.58 -7.75
CA PHE A 86 -20.43 1.58 -7.12
C PHE A 86 -19.64 2.17 -5.95
N TYR A 87 -19.07 3.36 -6.10
CA TYR A 87 -18.33 4.01 -5.01
C TYR A 87 -19.23 4.48 -3.87
N ASN A 88 -20.42 5.02 -4.15
CA ASN A 88 -21.37 5.36 -3.09
C ASN A 88 -21.80 4.11 -2.31
N HIS A 89 -22.05 3.00 -3.01
CA HIS A 89 -22.39 1.72 -2.40
C HIS A 89 -21.26 1.22 -1.47
N ARG A 90 -20.01 1.25 -1.94
CA ARG A 90 -18.84 0.89 -1.13
C ARG A 90 -18.60 1.83 0.06
N GLU A 91 -18.82 3.14 -0.08
CA GLU A 91 -18.71 4.09 1.04
C GLU A 91 -19.70 3.73 2.16
N MET A 92 -20.93 3.31 1.80
CA MET A 92 -21.90 2.85 2.79
C MET A 92 -21.50 1.55 3.47
N HIS A 93 -20.89 0.60 2.73
CA HIS A 93 -20.33 -0.62 3.29
C HIS A 93 -19.25 -0.33 4.33
N GLU A 94 -18.31 0.55 3.99
CA GLU A 94 -17.23 0.98 4.90
C GLU A 94 -17.81 1.66 6.15
N GLU A 95 -18.83 2.49 6.01
CA GLU A 95 -19.52 3.10 7.16
C GLU A 95 -20.21 2.07 8.07
N PHE A 96 -20.84 1.04 7.51
CA PHE A 96 -21.53 0.02 8.29
C PHE A 96 -20.55 -0.93 8.96
N ALA A 97 -19.54 -1.41 8.25
CA ALA A 97 -18.47 -2.23 8.80
C ALA A 97 -17.77 -1.52 9.96
N GLY A 98 -17.48 -0.22 9.82
CA GLY A 98 -16.92 0.60 10.90
C GLY A 98 -17.83 0.67 12.14
N LYS A 99 -19.16 0.76 11.97
CA LYS A 99 -20.11 0.74 13.09
C LYS A 99 -20.16 -0.62 13.79
N VAL A 100 -20.07 -1.72 13.03
CA VAL A 100 -20.02 -3.09 13.59
C VAL A 100 -18.71 -3.33 14.35
N GLN A 101 -17.59 -2.83 13.84
CA GLN A 101 -16.31 -2.86 14.53
C GLN A 101 -16.36 -2.06 15.84
N GLU A 102 -16.89 -0.83 15.81
CA GLU A 102 -17.04 0.01 17.01
C GLU A 102 -17.90 -0.68 18.08
N LEU A 103 -18.95 -1.39 17.66
CA LEU A 103 -19.79 -2.21 18.54
C LEU A 103 -19.00 -3.33 19.24
N ARG A 104 -18.19 -4.06 18.47
CA ARG A 104 -17.34 -5.12 19.00
C ARG A 104 -16.32 -4.56 19.99
N GLU A 105 -15.62 -3.50 19.62
CA GLU A 105 -14.59 -2.88 20.47
C GLU A 105 -15.18 -2.36 21.78
N LYS A 106 -16.36 -1.71 21.73
CA LYS A 106 -17.07 -1.28 22.94
C LYS A 106 -17.38 -2.46 23.86
N HIS A 107 -17.91 -3.54 23.30
CA HIS A 107 -18.21 -4.75 24.05
C HIS A 107 -16.95 -5.40 24.65
N GLU A 108 -15.86 -5.54 23.89
CA GLU A 108 -14.58 -6.09 24.38
C GLU A 108 -13.95 -5.24 25.49
N ASN A 109 -14.22 -3.92 25.50
CA ASN A 109 -13.81 -2.99 26.54
C ASN A 109 -14.75 -2.99 27.78
N GLY A 110 -15.77 -3.86 27.80
CA GLY A 110 -16.75 -3.95 28.89
C GLY A 110 -17.76 -2.80 28.91
N GLU A 111 -17.93 -2.09 27.79
CA GLU A 111 -18.98 -1.09 27.62
C GLU A 111 -20.29 -1.75 27.16
N TYR A 112 -21.40 -1.28 27.71
CA TYR A 112 -22.72 -1.80 27.35
C TYR A 112 -23.12 -1.33 25.95
N VAL A 113 -23.32 -2.28 25.03
CA VAL A 113 -24.00 -2.05 23.76
C VAL A 113 -25.48 -1.75 24.04
N THR A 114 -26.03 -0.69 23.45
CA THR A 114 -27.42 -0.27 23.68
C THR A 114 -28.33 -0.68 22.52
N MET A 115 -29.64 -0.78 22.82
CA MET A 115 -30.69 -0.98 21.82
C MET A 115 -30.73 0.10 20.72
N GLU A 116 -30.19 1.29 21.00
CA GLU A 116 -30.08 2.38 20.03
C GLU A 116 -29.13 2.02 18.89
N VAL A 117 -28.04 1.30 19.18
CA VAL A 117 -27.08 0.90 18.15
C VAL A 117 -27.60 -0.26 17.28
N LEU A 118 -28.30 -1.22 17.89
CA LEU A 118 -29.02 -2.26 17.13
C LEU A 118 -30.08 -1.66 16.19
N THR A 119 -30.73 -0.58 16.62
CA THR A 119 -31.71 0.14 15.79
C THR A 119 -31.02 0.81 14.61
N VAL A 120 -29.84 1.41 14.80
CA VAL A 120 -29.04 1.99 13.70
C VAL A 120 -28.60 0.92 12.70
N ALA A 121 -28.15 -0.24 13.15
CA ALA A 121 -27.73 -1.32 12.26
C ALA A 121 -28.90 -1.87 11.42
N ARG A 122 -30.06 -2.08 12.05
CA ARG A 122 -31.29 -2.48 11.34
C ARG A 122 -31.75 -1.41 10.34
N ASP A 123 -31.79 -0.15 10.76
CA ASP A 123 -32.26 0.94 9.91
C ASP A 123 -31.31 1.18 8.72
N TRP A 124 -30.00 0.87 8.88
CA TRP A 124 -29.06 0.88 7.77
C TRP A 124 -29.33 -0.25 6.77
N LEU A 125 -29.49 -1.51 7.22
CA LEU A 125 -29.82 -2.62 6.32
C LEU A 125 -31.14 -2.37 5.59
N ASP A 126 -32.12 -1.79 6.29
CA ASP A 126 -33.38 -1.41 5.67
C ASP A 126 -33.19 -0.36 4.55
N ALA A 127 -32.36 0.66 4.78
CA ALA A 127 -32.08 1.68 3.78
C ALA A 127 -31.26 1.13 2.60
N HIS A 128 -30.31 0.24 2.87
CA HIS A 128 -29.43 -0.34 1.86
C HIS A 128 -30.19 -1.24 0.87
N ILE A 129 -31.09 -2.09 1.37
CA ILE A 129 -31.71 -3.17 0.59
C ILE A 129 -33.10 -2.80 0.01
N ALA A 130 -33.92 -2.01 0.72
CA ALA A 130 -35.38 -2.15 0.62
C ALA A 130 -36.16 -1.21 -0.33
N ALA A 131 -35.60 -0.09 -0.76
CA ALA A 131 -36.45 1.03 -1.20
C ALA A 131 -35.94 1.79 -2.44
N GLY A 132 -35.59 1.06 -3.50
CA GLY A 132 -35.11 1.68 -4.76
C GLY A 132 -33.79 2.44 -4.58
N ASP A 133 -32.99 1.98 -3.63
CA ASP A 133 -31.63 2.42 -3.34
C ASP A 133 -30.63 1.35 -3.87
N GLU A 134 -29.41 1.33 -3.34
CA GLU A 134 -28.23 0.83 -4.06
C GLU A 134 -28.25 -0.67 -4.44
N ASP A 135 -28.79 -1.57 -3.62
CA ASP A 135 -28.77 -3.02 -3.95
C ASP A 135 -29.76 -3.35 -5.05
N GLN A 136 -30.90 -2.68 -5.01
CA GLN A 136 -31.90 -2.78 -6.06
C GLN A 136 -31.38 -2.16 -7.36
N ASN A 137 -30.53 -1.14 -7.29
CA ASN A 137 -29.94 -0.50 -8.48
C ASN A 137 -29.03 -1.46 -9.25
N TYR A 138 -28.11 -2.16 -8.56
CA TYR A 138 -27.24 -3.12 -9.25
C TYR A 138 -27.99 -4.40 -9.64
N ALA A 139 -29.00 -4.80 -8.87
CA ALA A 139 -29.83 -5.95 -9.20
C ALA A 139 -30.73 -5.70 -10.43
N ASP A 140 -31.33 -4.51 -10.53
CA ASP A 140 -32.09 -4.08 -11.71
C ASP A 140 -31.18 -4.00 -12.94
N TYR A 141 -29.97 -3.47 -12.79
CA TYR A 141 -28.97 -3.48 -13.86
C TYR A 141 -28.61 -4.91 -14.28
N PHE A 142 -28.34 -5.79 -13.32
CA PHE A 142 -28.01 -7.19 -13.58
C PHE A 142 -29.12 -7.89 -14.39
N GLN A 143 -30.37 -7.73 -13.98
CA GLN A 143 -31.52 -8.34 -14.66
C GLN A 143 -31.81 -7.74 -16.05
N SER A 144 -31.33 -6.53 -16.34
CA SER A 144 -31.63 -5.84 -17.60
C SER A 144 -30.50 -5.88 -18.63
N GLU A 145 -29.25 -5.85 -18.16
CA GLU A 145 -28.06 -5.69 -19.01
C GLU A 145 -27.17 -6.95 -19.08
N VAL A 146 -27.41 -7.96 -18.23
CA VAL A 146 -26.65 -9.22 -18.20
C VAL A 146 -27.47 -10.37 -18.79
N SER A 147 -26.83 -11.23 -19.57
CA SER A 147 -27.45 -12.35 -20.27
C SER A 147 -28.04 -13.38 -19.29
N ASP A 148 -29.20 -13.96 -19.63
CA ASP A 148 -29.86 -15.03 -18.85
C ASP A 148 -28.98 -16.28 -18.64
N ASP A 149 -27.93 -16.46 -19.46
CA ASP A 149 -26.98 -17.58 -19.38
C ASP A 149 -25.76 -17.28 -18.48
N TYR A 150 -25.73 -16.14 -17.77
CA TYR A 150 -24.61 -15.76 -16.89
C TYR A 150 -24.70 -16.45 -15.52
N GLU A 151 -23.66 -17.23 -15.18
CA GLU A 151 -23.45 -17.77 -13.84
C GLU A 151 -22.25 -17.07 -13.18
N TYR A 152 -22.48 -16.44 -12.03
CA TYR A 152 -21.42 -15.83 -11.22
C TYR A 152 -20.74 -16.89 -10.35
N GLU A 153 -19.42 -17.08 -10.51
CA GLU A 153 -18.56 -17.89 -9.63
C GLU A 153 -17.62 -16.98 -8.82
N PRO A 154 -17.78 -16.86 -7.49
CA PRO A 154 -16.94 -16.01 -6.64
C PRO A 154 -15.46 -16.41 -6.67
N GLY A 155 -14.56 -15.43 -6.69
CA GLY A 155 -13.11 -15.64 -6.70
C GLY A 155 -12.50 -15.90 -8.08
N GLN A 156 -13.28 -15.81 -9.16
CA GLN A 156 -12.78 -15.74 -10.53
C GLN A 156 -13.04 -14.35 -11.10
N LEU A 157 -12.02 -13.48 -11.07
CA LEU A 157 -12.00 -12.30 -11.94
C LEU A 157 -11.89 -12.79 -13.39
N TYR A 158 -13.02 -12.85 -14.09
CA TYR A 158 -13.07 -13.32 -15.47
C TYR A 158 -12.59 -12.22 -16.41
N GLN A 159 -11.36 -12.38 -16.92
CA GLN A 159 -10.90 -11.69 -18.13
C GLN A 159 -11.55 -12.38 -19.34
N ASP A 160 -12.75 -11.99 -19.75
CA ASP A 160 -13.15 -12.15 -21.17
C ASP A 160 -14.48 -11.44 -21.50
N ARG A 161 -14.39 -10.28 -22.14
CA ARG A 161 -15.43 -9.80 -23.07
C ARG A 161 -14.91 -10.03 -24.49
N THR A 162 -15.20 -11.20 -25.06
CA THR A 162 -15.59 -11.47 -26.47
C THR A 162 -15.23 -12.90 -26.91
N ALA A 163 -15.92 -13.92 -26.38
CA ALA A 163 -15.85 -15.27 -26.95
C ALA A 163 -16.94 -15.45 -28.02
N SER A 164 -16.61 -15.21 -29.29
CA SER A 164 -17.29 -15.93 -30.37
C SER A 164 -16.70 -17.34 -30.45
N GLU A 165 -17.56 -18.36 -30.34
CA GLU A 165 -17.26 -19.79 -30.29
C GLU A 165 -16.33 -20.28 -31.42
N ASP A 166 -15.13 -20.76 -31.05
CA ASP A 166 -14.56 -22.07 -31.42
C ASP A 166 -13.06 -22.11 -31.00
N PRO A 167 -12.63 -22.99 -30.07
CA PRO A 167 -11.22 -23.07 -29.69
C PRO A 167 -10.43 -23.85 -30.74
N VAL A 168 -9.57 -23.14 -31.48
CA VAL A 168 -8.50 -23.78 -32.26
C VAL A 168 -7.39 -24.21 -31.30
N PRO A 169 -6.97 -25.48 -31.28
CA PRO A 169 -5.95 -25.94 -30.34
C PRO A 169 -4.59 -25.36 -30.74
N VAL A 170 -4.01 -24.52 -29.87
CA VAL A 170 -2.63 -24.05 -30.03
C VAL A 170 -1.70 -25.00 -29.30
N ASP A 171 -1.25 -26.02 -30.02
CA ASP A 171 -0.01 -26.72 -29.73
C ASP A 171 1.15 -25.83 -30.21
N ARG A 172 1.74 -25.05 -29.29
CA ARG A 172 3.06 -24.42 -29.50
C ARG A 172 3.87 -24.45 -28.21
N GLN A 173 4.91 -25.26 -28.23
CA GLN A 173 6.06 -25.06 -27.35
C GLN A 173 6.68 -23.68 -27.63
N PRO A 174 7.08 -22.91 -26.61
CA PRO A 174 7.68 -21.60 -26.81
C PRO A 174 9.14 -21.78 -27.24
N GLU A 175 9.37 -21.84 -28.54
CA GLU A 175 10.71 -21.74 -29.13
C GLU A 175 10.77 -20.46 -30.00
N ASP A 176 11.68 -19.53 -29.63
CA ASP A 176 12.23 -18.43 -30.45
C ASP A 176 11.25 -17.44 -31.12
N ALA A 177 10.43 -16.73 -30.34
CA ALA A 177 9.82 -15.46 -30.79
C ALA A 177 10.28 -14.32 -29.89
N GLY A 178 11.20 -13.48 -30.38
CA GLY A 178 11.64 -12.27 -29.66
C GLY A 178 10.49 -11.31 -29.38
N VAL A 179 10.66 -10.47 -28.36
CA VAL A 179 9.67 -9.49 -27.88
C VAL A 179 9.32 -8.52 -29.02
N ARG A 180 8.01 -8.39 -29.31
CA ARG A 180 7.48 -7.42 -30.27
C ARG A 180 6.74 -6.30 -29.53
N LEU A 181 7.07 -5.07 -29.90
CA LEU A 181 6.53 -3.86 -29.31
C LEU A 181 5.43 -3.26 -30.20
N ASP A 182 4.37 -2.77 -29.58
CA ASP A 182 3.29 -2.02 -30.23
C ASP A 182 3.47 -0.49 -30.05
N SER A 183 4.36 -0.07 -29.16
CA SER A 183 4.73 1.32 -28.92
C SER A 183 6.17 1.65 -29.32
N ASP A 184 6.49 2.96 -29.36
CA ASP A 184 7.87 3.42 -29.23
C ASP A 184 8.44 3.05 -27.85
N VAL A 185 9.77 3.05 -27.72
CA VAL A 185 10.45 2.91 -26.43
C VAL A 185 10.54 4.28 -25.78
N TYR A 186 9.93 4.42 -24.60
CA TYR A 186 10.04 5.59 -23.74
C TYR A 186 11.32 5.47 -22.91
N ASP A 187 12.27 6.38 -23.11
CA ASP A 187 13.59 6.34 -22.49
C ASP A 187 13.74 7.47 -21.46
N GLY A 188 13.90 7.10 -20.18
CA GLY A 188 14.16 8.02 -19.06
C GLY A 188 15.57 8.61 -19.07
N GLY A 189 16.41 8.20 -20.01
CA GLY A 189 17.79 8.65 -20.18
C GLY A 189 18.79 7.79 -19.41
N SER A 190 20.06 8.21 -19.45
CA SER A 190 21.16 7.47 -18.81
C SER A 190 21.19 7.67 -17.30
N LEU A 191 21.51 6.61 -16.55
CA LEU A 191 21.75 6.65 -15.11
C LEU A 191 23.16 6.14 -14.78
N SER A 192 23.88 6.86 -13.92
CA SER A 192 25.17 6.42 -13.38
C SER A 192 24.99 5.73 -12.03
N VAL A 193 24.92 4.41 -12.02
CA VAL A 193 24.76 3.65 -10.78
C VAL A 193 26.10 3.49 -10.06
N PRO A 194 26.20 3.77 -8.74
CA PRO A 194 27.40 3.50 -7.95
C PRO A 194 27.87 2.05 -8.08
N GLU A 195 29.19 1.84 -8.06
CA GLU A 195 29.78 0.49 -8.06
C GLU A 195 29.81 -0.09 -6.64
N GLY A 196 29.74 -1.41 -6.51
CA GLY A 196 29.88 -2.12 -5.24
C GLY A 196 28.59 -2.27 -4.45
N SER A 197 28.73 -2.51 -3.15
CA SER A 197 27.61 -2.87 -2.27
C SER A 197 26.95 -1.65 -1.62
N VAL A 198 25.75 -1.87 -1.06
CA VAL A 198 25.04 -0.89 -0.23
C VAL A 198 25.91 -0.45 0.97
N ALA A 199 26.71 -1.35 1.54
CA ALA A 199 27.62 -1.01 2.64
C ALA A 199 28.72 -0.03 2.19
N ALA A 200 29.35 -0.26 1.04
CA ALA A 200 30.36 0.64 0.49
C ALA A 200 29.76 2.00 0.11
N TRP A 201 28.60 2.00 -0.56
CA TRP A 201 27.86 3.21 -0.88
C TRP A 201 27.48 4.03 0.37
N PHE A 202 27.08 3.38 1.46
CA PHE A 202 26.74 4.09 2.69
C PHE A 202 27.98 4.67 3.38
N GLU A 203 29.17 4.04 3.29
CA GLU A 203 30.42 4.67 3.74
C GLU A 203 30.72 5.96 2.99
N ASP A 204 30.47 6.01 1.68
CA ASP A 204 30.66 7.21 0.87
C ASP A 204 29.70 8.32 1.32
N ILE A 205 28.44 7.99 1.62
CA ILE A 205 27.48 8.93 2.22
C ILE A 205 27.98 9.47 3.56
N VAL A 206 28.50 8.59 4.43
CA VAL A 206 29.04 9.00 5.74
C VAL A 206 30.27 9.89 5.57
N SER A 207 31.12 9.62 4.58
CA SER A 207 32.26 10.48 4.24
C SER A 207 31.81 11.88 3.81
N ASP A 208 30.73 11.99 3.05
CA ASP A 208 30.23 13.26 2.50
C ASP A 208 29.29 14.02 3.46
N HIS A 209 28.59 13.31 4.34
CA HIS A 209 27.46 13.82 5.14
C HIS A 209 27.49 13.40 6.62
N GLY A 210 28.59 12.85 7.13
CA GLY A 210 28.68 12.23 8.46
C GLY A 210 28.13 13.07 9.63
N ASP A 211 28.34 14.39 9.61
CA ASP A 211 27.90 15.32 10.66
C ASP A 211 26.43 15.75 10.53
N ARG A 212 25.77 15.42 9.42
CA ARG A 212 24.36 15.74 9.18
C ARG A 212 23.44 14.71 9.81
N THR A 213 22.24 15.17 10.12
CA THR A 213 21.14 14.33 10.61
C THR A 213 20.72 13.32 9.55
N ALA A 214 20.83 12.03 9.86
CA ALA A 214 20.36 10.91 9.06
C ALA A 214 18.95 10.47 9.45
N ALA A 215 18.61 10.61 10.73
CA ALA A 215 17.33 10.18 11.25
C ALA A 215 16.76 11.13 12.32
N LEU A 216 15.43 11.27 12.31
CA LEU A 216 14.67 11.81 13.43
C LEU A 216 13.93 10.63 14.07
N VAL A 217 14.24 10.37 15.34
CA VAL A 217 13.73 9.24 16.11
C VAL A 217 12.89 9.75 17.26
N ARG A 218 11.71 9.18 17.49
CA ARG A 218 10.88 9.57 18.64
C ARG A 218 11.46 8.97 19.93
N ASP A 219 11.67 9.83 20.92
CA ASP A 219 12.19 9.48 22.26
C ASP A 219 11.45 10.34 23.29
N ASP A 220 10.78 9.72 24.26
CA ASP A 220 9.92 10.37 25.26
C ASP A 220 8.92 11.42 24.67
N GLY A 221 8.41 11.15 23.46
CA GLY A 221 7.44 12.00 22.77
C GLY A 221 8.04 13.17 21.96
N GLU A 222 9.36 13.34 21.96
CA GLU A 222 10.08 14.33 21.14
C GLU A 222 10.91 13.67 20.05
N PHE A 223 11.16 14.38 18.95
CA PHE A 223 12.07 13.89 17.89
C PHE A 223 13.51 14.26 18.23
N VAL A 224 14.36 13.25 18.33
CA VAL A 224 15.80 13.38 18.56
C VAL A 224 16.55 13.04 17.28
N GLU A 225 17.55 13.87 16.98
CA GLU A 225 18.40 13.71 15.81
C GLU A 225 19.44 12.60 16.04
N ARG A 226 19.71 11.83 14.99
CA ARG A 226 20.86 10.92 14.88
C ARG A 226 21.62 11.24 13.61
N SER A 227 22.94 11.40 13.70
CA SER A 227 23.77 11.72 12.54
C SER A 227 24.04 10.50 11.66
N PHE A 228 24.52 10.71 10.44
CA PHE A 228 25.02 9.62 9.57
C PHE A 228 26.19 8.88 10.21
N GLU A 229 27.10 9.60 10.88
CA GLU A 229 28.21 8.99 11.62
C GLU A 229 27.70 8.11 12.76
N GLU A 230 26.76 8.58 13.58
CA GLU A 230 26.14 7.79 14.66
C GLU A 230 25.41 6.56 14.13
N MET A 231 24.67 6.69 13.02
CA MET A 231 23.98 5.57 12.37
C MET A 231 24.98 4.53 11.85
N ALA A 232 26.08 4.97 11.22
CA ALA A 232 27.12 4.08 10.73
C ALA A 232 27.86 3.36 11.86
N GLU A 233 28.23 4.07 12.92
CA GLU A 233 28.85 3.47 14.11
C GLU A 233 27.94 2.41 14.73
N ARG A 234 26.65 2.72 14.89
CA ARG A 234 25.65 1.79 15.41
C ARG A 234 25.50 0.57 14.49
N ALA A 235 25.33 0.77 13.19
CA ALA A 235 25.19 -0.33 12.22
C ALA A 235 26.43 -1.23 12.17
N LYS A 236 27.64 -0.68 12.20
CA LYS A 236 28.90 -1.44 12.24
C LYS A 236 29.05 -2.24 13.54
N ALA A 237 28.65 -1.65 14.67
CA ALA A 237 28.66 -2.36 15.96
C ALA A 237 27.67 -3.53 15.95
N VAL A 238 26.47 -3.33 15.40
CA VAL A 238 25.48 -4.41 15.23
C VAL A 238 26.02 -5.47 14.26
N ALA A 239 26.61 -5.08 13.13
CA ALA A 239 27.23 -6.00 12.17
C ALA A 239 28.31 -6.88 12.83
N GLY A 240 29.18 -6.31 13.67
CA GLY A 240 30.15 -7.06 14.45
C GLY A 240 29.51 -8.05 15.44
N GLY A 241 28.38 -7.65 16.04
CA GLY A 241 27.56 -8.53 16.88
C GLY A 241 26.97 -9.70 16.11
N LEU A 242 26.36 -9.44 14.95
CA LEU A 242 25.82 -10.46 14.04
C LEU A 242 26.91 -11.44 13.61
N LEU A 243 28.09 -10.95 13.22
CA LEU A 243 29.25 -11.78 12.87
C LEU A 243 29.85 -12.58 14.04
N SER A 244 29.47 -12.25 15.27
CA SER A 244 29.86 -13.00 16.48
C SER A 244 28.88 -14.15 16.80
N THR A 245 27.79 -14.28 16.03
CA THR A 245 26.82 -15.39 16.12
C THR A 245 27.19 -16.54 15.18
N GLU A 246 26.24 -17.44 14.92
CA GLU A 246 26.41 -18.54 13.97
C GLU A 246 26.27 -18.09 12.50
N LEU A 247 25.70 -16.89 12.27
CA LEU A 247 25.54 -16.29 10.95
C LEU A 247 26.89 -16.06 10.23
N ARG A 248 26.90 -16.24 8.92
CA ARG A 248 28.05 -16.08 8.03
C ARG A 248 27.70 -15.18 6.84
N PRO A 249 28.67 -14.46 6.24
CA PRO A 249 28.42 -13.71 5.01
C PRO A 249 27.78 -14.59 3.93
N GLY A 250 26.73 -14.08 3.28
CA GLY A 250 25.86 -14.79 2.35
C GLY A 250 24.60 -15.39 2.98
N ASP A 251 24.56 -15.53 4.31
CA ASP A 251 23.38 -16.05 5.01
C ASP A 251 22.22 -15.05 4.93
N ARG A 252 21.00 -15.59 4.91
CA ARG A 252 19.76 -14.82 4.90
C ARG A 252 19.22 -14.63 6.30
N LEU A 253 18.97 -13.37 6.67
CA LEU A 253 18.44 -12.98 7.97
C LEU A 253 17.01 -12.46 7.79
N ALA A 254 16.02 -13.21 8.25
CA ALA A 254 14.65 -12.76 8.28
C ALA A 254 14.47 -11.65 9.33
N ILE A 255 13.74 -10.59 8.99
CA ILE A 255 13.48 -9.45 9.89
C ILE A 255 11.97 -9.24 9.97
N ARG A 256 11.37 -9.54 11.12
CA ARG A 256 9.97 -9.24 11.43
C ARG A 256 9.93 -8.19 12.53
N ALA A 257 9.75 -6.93 12.15
CA ALA A 257 9.71 -5.84 13.10
C ALA A 257 9.02 -4.61 12.51
N GLN A 258 8.44 -3.79 13.39
CA GLN A 258 7.89 -2.50 13.02
C GLN A 258 8.96 -1.55 12.47
N SER A 259 8.52 -0.60 11.64
CA SER A 259 9.44 0.33 10.96
C SER A 259 9.88 1.43 11.89
N GLN A 260 11.11 1.30 12.36
CA GLN A 260 11.77 2.25 13.25
C GLN A 260 13.23 2.42 12.88
N TYR A 261 13.90 3.39 13.50
CA TYR A 261 15.32 3.66 13.28
C TYR A 261 16.20 2.40 13.41
N GLU A 262 15.96 1.56 14.42
CA GLU A 262 16.73 0.33 14.62
C GLU A 262 16.52 -0.71 13.49
N TRP A 263 15.39 -0.64 12.76
CA TRP A 263 15.19 -1.49 11.57
C TRP A 263 16.18 -1.11 10.47
N SER A 264 16.31 0.19 10.19
CA SER A 264 17.27 0.71 9.20
C SER A 264 18.72 0.48 9.62
N VAL A 265 19.01 0.57 10.92
CA VAL A 265 20.31 0.18 11.48
C VAL A 265 20.59 -1.30 11.24
N LEU A 266 19.63 -2.18 11.53
CA LEU A 266 19.76 -3.62 11.33
C LEU A 266 19.94 -3.97 9.85
N ASP A 267 19.22 -3.27 8.96
CA ASP A 267 19.32 -3.43 7.52
C ASP A 267 20.74 -3.11 7.02
N LEU A 268 21.26 -1.94 7.40
CA LEU A 268 22.66 -1.55 7.13
C LEU A 268 23.65 -2.52 7.78
N ALA A 269 23.38 -2.98 8.99
CA ALA A 269 24.24 -3.94 9.70
C ALA A 269 24.33 -5.27 8.96
N CYS A 270 23.22 -5.74 8.36
CA CYS A 270 23.24 -6.91 7.49
C CYS A 270 24.15 -6.66 6.29
N HIS A 271 23.97 -5.54 5.59
CA HIS A 271 24.81 -5.17 4.45
C HIS A 271 26.28 -5.07 4.84
N PHE A 272 26.64 -4.46 5.97
CA PHE A 272 28.03 -4.39 6.46
C PHE A 272 28.61 -5.76 6.82
N ALA A 273 27.80 -6.65 7.40
CA ALA A 273 28.17 -8.02 7.71
C ALA A 273 28.29 -8.91 6.46
N GLY A 274 27.74 -8.47 5.32
CA GLY A 274 27.60 -9.28 4.11
C GLY A 274 26.47 -10.31 4.20
N LEU A 275 25.45 -10.04 5.03
CA LEU A 275 24.23 -10.84 5.16
C LEU A 275 23.15 -10.32 4.20
N VAL A 276 22.20 -11.18 3.85
CA VAL A 276 21.07 -10.85 2.97
C VAL A 276 19.80 -10.68 3.82
N PRO A 277 19.38 -9.44 4.14
CA PRO A 277 18.13 -9.21 4.86
C PRO A 277 16.92 -9.68 4.05
N VAL A 278 16.02 -10.42 4.70
CA VAL A 278 14.71 -10.85 4.17
C VAL A 278 13.64 -10.21 5.03
N ALA A 279 13.03 -9.15 4.53
CA ALA A 279 12.07 -8.40 5.32
C ALA A 279 10.69 -9.07 5.33
N LEU A 280 10.14 -9.28 6.52
CA LEU A 280 8.80 -9.82 6.74
C LEU A 280 7.88 -8.68 7.15
N TYR A 281 6.70 -8.61 6.55
CA TYR A 281 5.68 -7.66 6.97
C TYR A 281 5.23 -8.00 8.40
N PRO A 282 5.20 -7.04 9.34
CA PRO A 282 4.73 -7.29 10.70
C PRO A 282 3.29 -7.83 10.74
N SER A 283 2.45 -7.37 9.80
CA SER A 283 1.07 -7.81 9.63
C SER A 283 0.90 -9.17 8.96
N ALA A 284 1.98 -9.80 8.47
CA ALA A 284 1.89 -11.12 7.89
C ALA A 284 1.55 -12.16 8.97
N SER A 285 0.71 -13.13 8.62
CA SER A 285 0.45 -14.30 9.47
C SER A 285 1.71 -15.12 9.68
N ASP A 286 1.77 -15.86 10.78
CA ASP A 286 2.90 -16.74 11.08
C ASP A 286 3.10 -17.80 10.00
N ASP A 287 2.03 -18.38 9.45
CA ASP A 287 2.11 -19.32 8.34
C ASP A 287 2.77 -18.71 7.10
N ARG A 288 2.40 -17.47 6.76
CA ARG A 288 2.99 -16.75 5.62
C ARG A 288 4.47 -16.44 5.88
N ALA A 289 4.80 -15.98 7.08
CA ALA A 289 6.18 -15.71 7.48
C ALA A 289 7.04 -16.98 7.44
N ALA A 290 6.53 -18.10 7.95
CA ALA A 290 7.20 -19.40 7.93
C ALA A 290 7.48 -19.88 6.50
N GLN A 291 6.50 -19.75 5.60
CA GLN A 291 6.67 -20.09 4.17
C GLN A 291 7.77 -19.23 3.52
N ILE A 292 7.83 -17.93 3.83
CA ILE A 292 8.88 -17.05 3.32
C ILE A 292 10.26 -17.46 3.88
N ILE A 293 10.36 -17.74 5.19
CA ILE A 293 11.60 -18.20 5.82
C ILE A 293 12.10 -19.50 5.17
N GLU A 294 11.21 -20.48 5.01
CA GLU A 294 11.53 -21.77 4.39
C GLU A 294 12.00 -21.60 2.94
N ARG A 295 11.24 -20.84 2.13
CA ARG A 295 11.56 -20.60 0.72
C ARG A 295 12.87 -19.85 0.54
N THR A 296 13.09 -18.84 1.36
CA THR A 296 14.35 -18.09 1.33
C THR A 296 15.52 -18.90 1.89
N GLY A 297 15.26 -19.96 2.66
CA GLY A 297 16.30 -20.65 3.41
C GLY A 297 17.00 -19.69 4.38
N ALA A 298 16.23 -18.80 5.01
CA ALA A 298 16.76 -17.90 6.04
C ALA A 298 17.29 -18.74 7.21
N THR A 299 18.52 -18.50 7.62
CA THR A 299 19.17 -19.23 8.72
C THR A 299 19.07 -18.48 10.05
N GLY A 300 18.67 -17.21 10.00
CA GLY A 300 18.36 -16.43 11.18
C GLY A 300 17.04 -15.68 11.11
N LEU A 301 16.52 -15.31 12.27
CA LEU A 301 15.35 -14.46 12.47
C LEU A 301 15.67 -13.37 13.51
N VAL A 302 15.32 -12.14 13.19
CA VAL A 302 15.21 -11.03 14.15
C VAL A 302 13.73 -10.70 14.30
N ALA A 303 13.24 -10.70 15.55
CA ALA A 303 11.86 -10.32 15.86
C ALA A 303 11.77 -9.57 17.21
N ALA A 304 10.74 -8.76 17.39
CA ALA A 304 10.50 -8.04 18.64
C ALA A 304 9.75 -8.91 19.65
N GLY A 305 10.21 -8.95 20.91
CA GLY A 305 9.48 -9.62 22.00
C GLY A 305 9.15 -11.09 21.70
N ASP A 306 7.87 -11.44 21.78
CA ASP A 306 7.35 -12.77 21.51
C ASP A 306 6.92 -13.01 20.05
N GLU A 307 7.08 -12.02 19.15
CA GLU A 307 6.74 -12.14 17.71
C GLU A 307 7.58 -13.20 16.97
N ALA A 308 8.68 -13.66 17.58
CA ALA A 308 9.43 -14.81 17.08
C ALA A 308 8.61 -16.10 17.11
N GLY A 309 7.71 -16.26 18.09
CA GLY A 309 6.76 -17.37 18.22
C GLY A 309 7.29 -18.74 17.77
N ASP A 310 6.48 -19.43 16.97
CA ASP A 310 6.84 -20.71 16.36
C ASP A 310 7.84 -20.57 15.19
N LEU A 311 8.01 -19.36 14.63
CA LEU A 311 9.02 -19.08 13.59
C LEU A 311 10.45 -19.32 14.08
N SER A 312 10.67 -19.17 15.40
CA SER A 312 11.95 -19.48 16.04
C SER A 312 12.42 -20.93 15.80
N MET A 313 11.49 -21.86 15.54
CA MET A 313 11.80 -23.26 15.25
C MET A 313 12.24 -23.50 13.79
N ALA A 314 12.01 -22.53 12.90
CA ALA A 314 12.32 -22.62 11.47
C ALA A 314 13.74 -22.14 11.13
N VAL A 315 14.46 -21.53 12.09
CA VAL A 315 15.79 -20.93 11.87
C VAL A 315 16.79 -21.43 12.91
N GLU A 316 18.08 -21.28 12.61
CA GLU A 316 19.17 -21.69 13.51
C GLU A 316 19.49 -20.61 14.55
N THR A 317 19.46 -19.34 14.13
CA THR A 317 19.77 -18.19 14.99
C THR A 317 18.56 -17.30 15.20
N VAL A 318 18.16 -17.06 16.44
CA VAL A 318 17.10 -16.11 16.79
C VAL A 318 17.69 -14.96 17.58
N LEU A 319 17.35 -13.74 17.18
CA LEU A 319 17.84 -12.50 17.77
C LEU A 319 16.67 -11.62 18.17
N ASP A 320 16.81 -10.95 19.31
CA ASP A 320 15.84 -9.99 19.81
C ASP A 320 16.06 -8.62 19.16
N PHE A 321 15.02 -8.09 18.52
CA PHE A 321 15.07 -6.78 17.87
C PHE A 321 15.25 -5.62 18.86
N GLU A 322 14.78 -5.77 20.11
CA GLU A 322 14.95 -4.74 21.14
C GLU A 322 16.36 -4.77 21.77
N ALA A 323 17.10 -5.87 21.55
CA ALA A 323 18.42 -6.10 22.14
C ALA A 323 19.43 -6.63 21.10
N LEU A 324 19.52 -5.95 19.95
CA LEU A 324 20.45 -6.33 18.88
C LEU A 324 21.89 -6.51 19.38
N PRO A 325 22.57 -7.62 19.02
CA PRO A 325 23.92 -7.90 19.50
C PRO A 325 24.90 -6.86 18.96
N THR A 326 25.88 -6.47 19.77
CA THR A 326 26.94 -5.53 19.35
C THR A 326 28.32 -6.06 19.67
N ALA A 327 29.26 -5.90 18.74
CA ALA A 327 30.68 -6.13 18.99
C ALA A 327 31.53 -5.26 18.06
N GLU A 328 32.80 -5.03 18.43
CA GLU A 328 33.76 -4.35 17.55
C GLU A 328 34.13 -5.28 16.39
N ALA A 329 33.75 -4.92 15.17
CA ALA A 329 34.09 -5.69 13.97
C ALA A 329 35.51 -5.35 13.49
N ARG A 330 36.40 -6.35 13.47
CA ARG A 330 37.74 -6.20 12.85
C ARG A 330 37.71 -6.20 11.32
N VAL A 331 36.70 -6.86 10.75
CA VAL A 331 36.48 -6.98 9.30
C VAL A 331 34.98 -6.89 9.08
N LEU A 332 34.58 -6.09 8.08
CA LEU A 332 33.22 -5.96 7.60
C LEU A 332 33.17 -6.50 6.17
N PRO A 333 32.82 -7.78 5.96
CA PRO A 333 32.88 -8.44 4.66
C PRO A 333 32.04 -7.74 3.59
N GLY A 334 30.92 -7.16 3.99
CA GLY A 334 29.98 -6.46 3.12
C GLY A 334 30.57 -5.29 2.33
N LEU A 335 31.65 -4.68 2.83
CA LEU A 335 32.36 -3.61 2.12
C LEU A 335 33.05 -4.08 0.83
N GLN A 336 33.20 -5.39 0.64
CA GLN A 336 33.86 -5.98 -0.53
C GLN A 336 32.90 -6.86 -1.36
N THR A 337 31.61 -6.87 -1.02
CA THR A 337 30.57 -7.56 -1.77
C THR A 337 30.39 -6.91 -3.14
N ASP A 338 30.24 -7.73 -4.18
CA ASP A 338 30.03 -7.24 -5.54
C ASP A 338 28.61 -6.65 -5.70
N GLY A 339 28.47 -5.62 -6.54
CA GLY A 339 27.19 -4.95 -6.75
C GLY A 339 26.12 -5.85 -7.36
N ASP A 340 26.52 -6.88 -8.12
CA ASP A 340 25.59 -7.81 -8.77
C ASP A 340 25.18 -8.99 -7.86
N GLU A 341 25.71 -9.06 -6.63
CA GLU A 341 25.25 -10.02 -5.62
C GLU A 341 23.88 -9.63 -5.04
N VAL A 342 23.10 -10.63 -4.63
CA VAL A 342 21.78 -10.44 -4.01
C VAL A 342 21.92 -9.70 -2.69
N ALA A 343 21.27 -8.54 -2.59
CA ALA A 343 21.25 -7.71 -1.40
C ALA A 343 20.02 -7.96 -0.54
N THR A 344 18.89 -8.36 -1.13
CA THR A 344 17.67 -8.66 -0.38
C THR A 344 16.74 -9.53 -1.21
N VAL A 345 15.84 -10.25 -0.54
CA VAL A 345 14.74 -10.96 -1.19
C VAL A 345 13.44 -10.30 -0.76
N ALA A 346 12.68 -9.83 -1.74
CA ALA A 346 11.41 -9.14 -1.51
C ALA A 346 10.24 -9.97 -2.06
N PHE A 347 9.12 -9.92 -1.35
CA PHE A 347 7.87 -10.54 -1.75
C PHE A 347 6.81 -9.46 -1.90
N ASP A 348 5.99 -9.58 -2.93
CA ASP A 348 4.81 -8.75 -3.08
C ASP A 348 3.78 -9.11 -1.99
N VAL A 349 3.18 -8.09 -1.38
CA VAL A 349 2.16 -8.22 -0.32
C VAL A 349 0.95 -8.97 -0.83
N ALA A 350 0.47 -8.62 -2.03
CA ALA A 350 -0.73 -9.18 -2.63
C ALA A 350 -0.49 -10.55 -3.27
N ALA A 351 0.78 -10.88 -3.54
CA ALA A 351 1.13 -12.20 -4.08
C ALA A 351 0.94 -13.29 -3.02
N PRO A 352 0.48 -14.50 -3.41
CA PRO A 352 0.65 -15.70 -2.60
C PRO A 352 2.12 -15.90 -2.25
N ALA A 353 2.44 -16.27 -1.01
CA ALA A 353 3.83 -16.56 -0.61
C ALA A 353 4.45 -17.76 -1.34
N GLU A 354 3.60 -18.55 -2.00
CA GLU A 354 3.99 -19.62 -2.93
C GLU A 354 4.60 -19.09 -4.24
N LYS A 355 4.43 -17.81 -4.58
CA LYS A 355 5.12 -17.19 -5.71
C LYS A 355 6.61 -17.00 -5.38
N ALA A 356 7.43 -17.00 -6.43
CA ALA A 356 8.88 -16.88 -6.28
C ALA A 356 9.27 -15.50 -5.71
N GLY A 357 10.18 -15.48 -4.73
CA GLY A 357 10.71 -14.25 -4.17
C GLY A 357 11.59 -13.49 -5.17
N CYS A 358 11.47 -12.17 -5.22
CA CYS A 358 12.28 -11.31 -6.08
C CYS A 358 13.66 -11.13 -5.45
N ALA A 359 14.71 -11.68 -6.07
CA ALA A 359 16.08 -11.50 -5.61
C ALA A 359 16.63 -10.18 -6.16
N LEU A 360 16.70 -9.16 -5.30
CA LEU A 360 17.17 -7.84 -5.66
C LEU A 360 18.65 -7.69 -5.32
N THR A 361 19.45 -7.26 -6.29
CA THR A 361 20.90 -7.06 -6.12
C THR A 361 21.23 -5.73 -5.46
N HIS A 362 22.46 -5.56 -4.98
CA HIS A 362 22.90 -4.25 -4.48
C HIS A 362 22.78 -3.19 -5.57
N ARG A 363 23.16 -3.51 -6.81
CA ARG A 363 23.04 -2.66 -7.98
C ARG A 363 21.59 -2.23 -8.23
N ASN A 364 20.61 -3.14 -8.05
CA ASN A 364 19.19 -2.79 -8.19
C ASN A 364 18.75 -1.73 -7.16
N LEU A 365 19.10 -1.93 -5.89
CA LEU A 365 18.75 -1.00 -4.81
C LEU A 365 19.40 0.38 -5.02
N LEU A 366 20.68 0.39 -5.39
CA LEU A 366 21.43 1.62 -5.64
C LEU A 366 20.95 2.34 -6.91
N ALA A 367 20.59 1.60 -7.96
CA ALA A 367 19.99 2.18 -9.16
C ALA A 367 18.64 2.85 -8.87
N ALA A 368 17.78 2.21 -8.07
CA ALA A 368 16.49 2.77 -7.72
C ALA A 368 16.64 4.04 -6.85
N ALA A 369 17.56 4.02 -5.88
CA ALA A 369 17.87 5.20 -5.06
C ALA A 369 18.45 6.35 -5.90
N GLU A 370 19.36 6.06 -6.84
CA GLU A 370 19.99 7.05 -7.72
C GLU A 370 19.01 7.61 -8.75
N SER A 371 18.13 6.77 -9.29
CA SER A 371 17.07 7.19 -10.21
C SER A 371 16.13 8.20 -9.54
N LEU A 372 15.72 7.93 -8.29
CA LEU A 372 14.97 8.90 -7.47
C LEU A 372 15.79 10.16 -7.16
N ARG A 373 17.10 10.03 -6.89
CA ARG A 373 18.01 11.14 -6.62
C ARG A 373 18.11 12.11 -7.80
N GLU A 374 18.12 11.61 -9.03
CA GLU A 374 18.15 12.43 -10.25
C GLU A 374 16.76 12.94 -10.66
N GLY A 375 15.71 12.13 -10.45
CA GLY A 375 14.34 12.45 -10.87
C GLY A 375 13.58 13.39 -9.92
N LEU A 376 13.94 13.45 -8.64
CA LEU A 376 13.20 14.21 -7.62
C LEU A 376 14.00 15.38 -7.05
N PRO A 377 13.34 16.54 -6.79
CA PRO A 377 14.02 17.76 -6.38
C PRO A 377 14.28 17.81 -4.86
N THR A 378 15.16 16.94 -4.34
CA THR A 378 15.60 16.95 -2.93
C THR A 378 17.10 17.19 -2.82
N GLY A 379 17.54 17.68 -1.66
CA GLY A 379 18.95 17.86 -1.39
C GLY A 379 19.30 17.79 0.10
N PRO A 380 20.58 18.04 0.42
CA PRO A 380 21.11 17.82 1.75
C PRO A 380 20.42 18.70 2.81
N GLY A 381 20.00 18.08 3.91
CA GLY A 381 19.34 18.75 5.05
C GLY A 381 17.82 18.88 4.93
N ALA A 382 17.21 18.35 3.87
CA ALA A 382 15.77 18.09 3.83
C ALA A 382 15.40 16.92 4.78
N THR A 383 14.12 16.85 5.16
CA THR A 383 13.58 15.71 5.94
C THR A 383 12.47 15.01 5.16
N GLY A 384 12.62 13.70 4.97
CA GLY A 384 11.58 12.82 4.43
C GLY A 384 10.96 11.91 5.49
N THR A 385 9.81 11.30 5.20
CA THR A 385 9.09 10.43 6.14
C THR A 385 9.33 8.94 5.90
N CYS A 386 9.35 8.17 6.97
CA CYS A 386 9.20 6.71 6.97
C CYS A 386 8.04 6.35 7.89
N SER A 387 6.90 6.01 7.29
CA SER A 387 5.67 5.62 8.01
C SER A 387 5.03 4.34 7.44
N LEU A 388 5.57 3.84 6.33
CA LEU A 388 5.19 2.56 5.75
C LEU A 388 6.13 1.46 6.25
N PRO A 389 5.72 0.18 6.17
CA PRO A 389 6.62 -0.93 6.44
C PRO A 389 7.90 -0.87 5.59
N LEU A 390 9.07 -0.89 6.21
CA LEU A 390 10.38 -1.03 5.54
C LEU A 390 10.57 -2.40 4.90
N ALA A 391 9.70 -3.37 5.22
CA ALA A 391 9.54 -4.59 4.44
C ALA A 391 9.06 -4.32 3.01
N HIS A 392 8.35 -3.21 2.80
CA HIS A 392 7.94 -2.78 1.47
C HIS A 392 9.09 -2.08 0.74
N ILE A 393 9.45 -2.59 -0.43
CA ILE A 393 10.62 -2.11 -1.19
C ILE A 393 10.52 -0.62 -1.53
N TYR A 394 9.33 -0.11 -1.88
CA TYR A 394 9.06 1.32 -2.08
C TYR A 394 9.56 2.20 -0.92
N GLN A 395 9.16 1.93 0.32
CA GLN A 395 9.60 2.72 1.48
C GLN A 395 11.09 2.57 1.74
N ARG A 396 11.62 1.35 1.62
CA ARG A 396 13.03 1.06 1.86
C ARG A 396 13.95 1.78 0.87
N VAL A 397 13.60 1.77 -0.42
CA VAL A 397 14.35 2.51 -1.45
C VAL A 397 14.16 4.02 -1.29
N ALA A 398 12.98 4.50 -0.89
CA ALA A 398 12.79 5.91 -0.57
C ALA A 398 13.70 6.37 0.60
N THR A 399 13.91 5.52 1.61
CA THR A 399 14.88 5.76 2.70
C THR A 399 16.31 5.85 2.16
N TYR A 400 16.71 4.94 1.27
CA TYR A 400 18.06 4.97 0.67
C TYR A 400 18.27 6.22 -0.20
N TYR A 401 17.27 6.59 -0.98
CA TYR A 401 17.26 7.82 -1.76
C TYR A 401 17.45 9.07 -0.88
N LEU A 402 16.74 9.18 0.23
CA LEU A 402 16.90 10.31 1.17
C LEU A 402 18.32 10.37 1.75
N TRP A 403 18.93 9.22 2.04
CA TRP A 403 20.33 9.17 2.46
C TRP A 403 21.30 9.57 1.34
N ALA A 404 21.02 9.15 0.09
CA ALA A 404 21.81 9.53 -1.09
C ALA A 404 21.84 11.05 -1.30
N THR A 405 20.79 11.76 -0.90
CA THR A 405 20.73 13.22 -0.95
C THR A 405 21.29 13.91 0.29
N GLY A 406 21.77 13.18 1.31
CA GLY A 406 22.18 13.75 2.60
C GLY A 406 21.01 14.33 3.41
N SER A 407 19.82 13.78 3.21
CA SER A 407 18.57 14.15 3.87
C SER A 407 18.28 13.22 5.06
N ALA A 408 17.53 13.74 6.03
CA ALA A 408 17.11 12.98 7.20
C ALA A 408 15.85 12.16 6.90
N VAL A 409 15.70 11.03 7.59
CA VAL A 409 14.49 10.20 7.59
C VAL A 409 13.81 10.31 8.95
N ALA A 410 12.58 10.83 8.98
CA ALA A 410 11.75 10.87 10.16
C ALA A 410 10.89 9.61 10.25
N TYR A 411 11.14 8.79 11.27
CA TYR A 411 10.37 7.58 11.52
C TYR A 411 9.09 7.94 12.25
N LEU A 412 7.94 7.71 11.62
CA LEU A 412 6.63 8.03 12.16
C LEU A 412 5.85 6.75 12.47
N GLU A 413 5.16 6.74 13.59
CA GLU A 413 4.25 5.65 13.96
C GLU A 413 2.92 5.81 13.24
N ALA A 414 2.32 4.69 12.81
CA ALA A 414 1.12 4.70 11.97
C ALA A 414 -0.11 5.26 12.72
N GLU A 415 -0.22 4.96 14.01
CA GLU A 415 -1.34 5.30 14.88
C GLU A 415 -1.38 6.82 15.16
N GLU A 416 -0.22 7.46 15.27
CA GLU A 416 -0.07 8.88 15.54
C GLU A 416 0.42 9.67 14.31
N PHE A 417 0.28 9.09 13.12
CA PHE A 417 0.87 9.58 11.87
C PHE A 417 0.61 11.07 11.63
N VAL A 418 -0.63 11.55 11.74
CA VAL A 418 -0.98 12.95 11.44
C VAL A 418 -0.42 13.92 12.49
N GLU A 419 -0.38 13.51 13.75
CA GLU A 419 0.23 14.30 14.83
C GLU A 419 1.73 14.41 14.64
N GLN A 420 2.40 13.29 14.39
CA GLN A 420 3.84 13.26 14.20
C GLN A 420 4.27 13.97 12.92
N LEU A 421 3.49 13.85 11.84
CA LEU A 421 3.69 14.63 10.61
C LEU A 421 3.64 16.13 10.89
N ALA A 422 2.71 16.58 11.74
CA ALA A 422 2.59 17.98 12.15
C ALA A 422 3.75 18.46 13.04
N ALA A 423 4.35 17.56 13.84
CA ALA A 423 5.55 17.85 14.62
C ALA A 423 6.78 18.00 13.72
N VAL A 424 6.99 17.05 12.80
CA VAL A 424 8.17 16.98 11.92
C VAL A 424 8.15 18.04 10.82
N LYS A 425 6.99 18.29 10.19
CA LYS A 425 6.83 19.19 9.04
C LYS A 425 7.83 18.89 7.91
N PRO A 426 7.76 17.68 7.34
CA PRO A 426 8.76 17.22 6.38
C PRO A 426 8.77 18.03 5.08
N ASP A 427 9.88 17.93 4.36
CA ASP A 427 10.04 18.41 2.99
C ASP A 427 9.57 17.37 1.97
N VAL A 428 9.64 16.09 2.32
CA VAL A 428 9.20 14.96 1.49
C VAL A 428 8.23 14.09 2.28
N LEU A 429 7.02 13.92 1.78
CA LEU A 429 6.08 12.91 2.31
C LEU A 429 6.15 11.68 1.41
N VAL A 430 6.64 10.57 1.94
CA VAL A 430 6.53 9.25 1.28
C VAL A 430 5.21 8.64 1.73
N GLY A 431 4.24 8.53 0.83
CA GLY A 431 2.89 8.10 1.16
C GLY A 431 2.29 7.11 0.17
N VAL A 432 1.11 6.62 0.55
CA VAL A 432 0.22 5.73 -0.23
C VAL A 432 -1.23 6.24 -0.09
N PRO A 433 -2.16 5.85 -0.99
CA PRO A 433 -3.53 6.36 -0.98
C PRO A 433 -4.22 6.36 0.40
N LYS A 434 -4.09 5.27 1.17
CA LYS A 434 -4.67 5.15 2.52
C LYS A 434 -4.20 6.24 3.50
N MET A 435 -2.94 6.66 3.41
CA MET A 435 -2.43 7.74 4.26
C MET A 435 -3.00 9.10 3.86
N TYR A 436 -3.21 9.32 2.56
CA TYR A 436 -3.88 10.53 2.07
C TYR A 436 -5.35 10.57 2.48
N GLN A 437 -6.05 9.43 2.53
CA GLN A 437 -7.40 9.30 3.10
C GLN A 437 -7.44 9.69 4.58
N GLN A 438 -6.52 9.17 5.40
CA GLN A 438 -6.42 9.53 6.82
C GLN A 438 -6.16 11.03 7.02
N LEU A 439 -5.24 11.61 6.25
CA LEU A 439 -4.98 13.06 6.25
C LEU A 439 -6.20 13.86 5.82
N TYR A 440 -6.93 13.38 4.80
CA TYR A 440 -8.14 14.00 4.31
C TYR A 440 -9.20 14.07 5.43
N GLY A 441 -9.49 12.95 6.10
CA GLY A 441 -10.43 12.91 7.23
C GLY A 441 -10.07 13.93 8.31
N THR A 442 -8.81 13.93 8.76
CA THR A 442 -8.36 14.90 9.79
C THR A 442 -8.49 16.35 9.33
N ILE A 443 -8.21 16.65 8.05
CA ILE A 443 -8.36 18.01 7.51
C ILE A 443 -9.84 18.39 7.38
N GLN A 444 -10.71 17.46 7.02
CA GLN A 444 -12.16 17.68 6.94
C GLN A 444 -12.75 17.98 8.32
N ASP A 445 -12.37 17.23 9.36
CA ASP A 445 -12.81 17.50 10.73
C ASP A 445 -12.41 18.92 11.18
N ARG A 446 -11.13 19.27 10.96
CA ARG A 446 -10.62 20.61 11.26
C ARG A 446 -11.33 21.71 10.46
N LEU A 447 -11.70 21.44 9.22
CA LEU A 447 -12.51 22.34 8.40
C LEU A 447 -13.93 22.48 8.98
N GLY A 448 -14.53 21.38 9.43
CA GLY A 448 -15.84 21.28 10.09
C GLY A 448 -15.96 22.20 11.30
N ASP A 449 -14.91 22.23 12.13
CA ASP A 449 -14.82 23.07 13.33
C ASP A 449 -14.67 24.55 13.05
N MET A 450 -14.37 24.94 11.81
CA MET A 450 -14.23 26.35 11.46
C MET A 450 -15.58 27.06 11.35
N GLY A 451 -15.58 28.36 11.71
CA GLY A 451 -16.75 29.22 11.53
C GLY A 451 -17.29 29.19 10.08
N TRP A 452 -18.61 29.30 9.93
CA TRP A 452 -19.34 29.06 8.67
C TRP A 452 -18.75 29.73 7.42
N MET A 453 -18.16 30.93 7.56
CA MET A 453 -17.50 31.64 6.45
C MET A 453 -16.24 30.92 5.97
N LYS A 454 -15.43 30.37 6.88
CA LYS A 454 -14.22 29.62 6.54
C LYS A 454 -14.57 28.25 5.92
N ARG A 455 -15.60 27.57 6.43
CA ARG A 455 -16.14 26.35 5.79
C ARG A 455 -16.57 26.58 4.36
N LYS A 456 -17.35 27.64 4.10
CA LYS A 456 -17.81 28.00 2.75
C LYS A 456 -16.67 28.38 1.80
N VAL A 457 -15.60 28.96 2.33
CA VAL A 457 -14.39 29.31 1.56
C VAL A 457 -13.48 28.10 1.35
N GLY A 458 -13.42 27.19 2.32
CA GLY A 458 -12.59 25.99 2.34
C GLY A 458 -13.15 24.86 1.48
N GLY A 459 -14.45 24.59 1.55
CA GLY A 459 -15.14 23.47 0.89
C GLY A 459 -15.23 23.50 -0.63
N ARG A 460 -14.43 24.36 -1.30
CA ARG A 460 -14.24 24.36 -2.76
C ARG A 460 -12.85 23.88 -3.17
N VAL A 461 -12.09 23.35 -2.22
CA VAL A 461 -10.68 23.00 -2.41
C VAL A 461 -10.49 22.00 -3.55
N ALA A 462 -11.28 20.92 -3.61
CA ALA A 462 -11.22 19.94 -4.69
C ALA A 462 -11.50 20.59 -6.07
N SER A 463 -12.58 21.36 -6.19
CA SER A 463 -12.87 22.11 -7.44
C SER A 463 -11.74 23.06 -7.88
N TYR A 464 -10.98 23.64 -6.95
CA TYR A 464 -9.78 24.41 -7.30
C TYR A 464 -8.62 23.53 -7.75
N GLY A 465 -8.44 22.36 -7.14
CA GLY A 465 -7.42 21.39 -7.54
C GLY A 465 -7.70 20.79 -8.91
N GLN A 466 -8.93 20.41 -9.20
CA GLN A 466 -9.36 19.96 -10.52
C GLN A 466 -9.00 21.01 -11.59
N GLY A 467 -9.32 22.29 -11.36
CA GLY A 467 -8.93 23.37 -12.26
C GLY A 467 -7.41 23.58 -12.40
N ILE A 468 -6.62 23.18 -11.39
CA ILE A 468 -5.14 23.18 -11.47
C ILE A 468 -4.65 22.03 -12.33
N VAL A 469 -5.17 20.81 -12.10
CA VAL A 469 -4.79 19.59 -12.82
C VAL A 469 -5.12 19.73 -14.31
N GLU A 470 -6.32 20.19 -14.64
CA GLU A 470 -6.74 20.42 -16.04
C GLU A 470 -6.14 21.69 -16.68
N GLY A 471 -5.19 22.37 -16.03
CA GLY A 471 -4.54 23.56 -16.58
C GLY A 471 -5.43 24.82 -16.70
N ARG A 472 -6.67 24.79 -16.21
CA ARG A 472 -7.61 25.93 -16.20
C ARG A 472 -7.19 27.05 -15.23
N GLY A 473 -6.29 26.75 -14.30
CA GLY A 473 -5.78 27.68 -13.28
C GLY A 473 -6.76 27.96 -12.15
N THR A 474 -6.46 28.95 -11.31
CA THR A 474 -7.27 29.27 -10.12
C THR A 474 -7.89 30.68 -10.16
N PRO A 475 -9.15 30.86 -9.71
CA PRO A 475 -9.80 32.17 -9.67
C PRO A 475 -9.25 33.06 -8.54
N LEU A 476 -9.45 34.38 -8.61
CA LEU A 476 -8.99 35.34 -7.58
C LEU A 476 -9.39 34.97 -6.14
N LYS A 477 -10.59 34.41 -5.95
CA LYS A 477 -11.09 33.92 -4.65
C LYS A 477 -10.21 32.83 -4.03
N TYR A 478 -9.50 32.05 -4.85
CA TYR A 478 -8.53 31.05 -4.37
C TYR A 478 -7.39 31.70 -3.59
N ARG A 479 -6.90 32.88 -3.99
CA ARG A 479 -5.82 33.57 -3.26
C ARG A 479 -6.22 33.91 -1.82
N ALA A 480 -7.49 34.24 -1.60
CA ALA A 480 -8.02 34.48 -0.26
C ALA A 480 -8.16 33.16 0.53
N ALA A 481 -8.73 32.12 -0.08
CA ALA A 481 -8.87 30.79 0.54
C ALA A 481 -7.50 30.19 0.92
N LYS A 482 -6.53 30.26 0.01
CA LYS A 482 -5.14 29.83 0.22
C LYS A 482 -4.50 30.50 1.42
N ARG A 483 -4.71 31.82 1.59
CA ARG A 483 -4.12 32.58 2.71
C ARG A 483 -4.84 32.36 4.04
N LEU A 484 -6.18 32.29 4.03
CA LEU A 484 -7.00 32.34 5.24
C LEU A 484 -7.39 30.96 5.79
N VAL A 485 -7.37 29.92 4.94
CA VAL A 485 -7.84 28.57 5.28
C VAL A 485 -6.75 27.54 4.97
N TYR A 486 -6.30 27.42 3.72
CA TYR A 486 -5.42 26.31 3.31
C TYR A 486 -4.02 26.38 3.92
N LYS A 487 -3.41 27.58 3.99
CA LYS A 487 -2.09 27.75 4.61
C LYS A 487 -2.09 27.42 6.11
N PRO A 488 -3.06 27.89 6.92
CA PRO A 488 -3.22 27.43 8.31
C PRO A 488 -3.37 25.91 8.42
N LEU A 489 -4.24 25.28 7.63
CA LEU A 489 -4.44 23.83 7.63
C LEU A 489 -3.14 23.08 7.35
N ARG A 490 -2.44 23.42 6.26
CA ARG A 490 -1.14 22.82 5.94
C ARG A 490 -0.10 22.98 7.05
N ARG A 491 -0.12 24.11 7.77
CA ARG A 491 0.82 24.33 8.88
C ARG A 491 0.48 23.44 10.08
N GLU A 492 -0.80 23.25 10.35
CA GLU A 492 -1.29 22.47 11.48
C GLU A 492 -1.23 20.96 11.23
N THR A 493 -1.18 20.52 9.96
CA THR A 493 -1.05 19.10 9.59
C THR A 493 0.33 18.72 9.07
N GLY A 494 1.34 19.60 9.20
CA GLY A 494 2.71 19.31 8.79
C GLY A 494 3.01 19.47 7.30
N LEU A 495 2.00 19.67 6.47
CA LEU A 495 2.12 19.75 5.01
C LEU A 495 2.74 21.06 4.50
N SER A 496 3.19 21.98 5.34
CA SER A 496 3.59 23.34 4.92
C SER A 496 4.94 23.45 4.22
N ASN A 497 5.87 22.55 4.54
CA ASN A 497 7.25 22.59 4.04
C ASN A 497 7.47 21.71 2.81
N LEU A 498 6.51 20.83 2.49
CA LEU A 498 6.60 19.88 1.40
C LEU A 498 7.08 20.52 0.10
N THR A 499 8.21 20.00 -0.39
CA THR A 499 8.73 20.19 -1.74
C THR A 499 7.94 19.32 -2.71
N TYR A 500 7.62 18.08 -2.31
CA TYR A 500 6.67 17.19 -2.97
C TYR A 500 6.17 16.11 -2.00
N ALA A 501 5.13 15.40 -2.40
CA ALA A 501 4.58 14.24 -1.70
C ALA A 501 4.42 13.10 -2.69
N LEU A 502 5.00 11.94 -2.42
CA LEU A 502 4.88 10.75 -3.26
C LEU A 502 3.62 9.97 -2.90
N SER A 503 2.88 9.53 -3.90
CA SER A 503 1.89 8.47 -3.80
C SER A 503 2.39 7.29 -4.61
N GLY A 504 2.72 6.19 -3.94
CA GLY A 504 3.08 4.92 -4.57
C GLY A 504 2.03 3.85 -4.30
N THR A 505 2.31 2.63 -4.76
CA THR A 505 1.51 1.40 -4.50
C THR A 505 0.07 1.43 -5.03
N GLY A 506 -0.25 2.37 -5.92
CA GLY A 506 -1.57 2.51 -6.53
C GLY A 506 -1.86 3.97 -6.90
N ARG A 507 -2.86 4.17 -7.77
CA ARG A 507 -3.37 5.49 -8.11
C ARG A 507 -4.05 6.12 -6.90
N LEU A 508 -3.87 7.42 -6.74
CA LEU A 508 -4.66 8.20 -5.81
C LEU A 508 -6.03 8.47 -6.43
N ASP A 509 -7.11 8.29 -5.66
CA ASP A 509 -8.47 8.69 -6.07
C ASP A 509 -8.49 10.16 -6.54
N ASP A 510 -9.23 10.43 -7.62
CA ASP A 510 -9.25 11.73 -8.29
C ASP A 510 -9.73 12.84 -7.34
N HIS A 511 -10.72 12.55 -6.48
CA HIS A 511 -11.20 13.52 -5.51
C HIS A 511 -10.14 13.86 -4.45
N LEU A 512 -9.41 12.87 -3.94
CA LEU A 512 -8.27 13.10 -3.04
C LEU A 512 -7.15 13.88 -3.73
N LEU A 513 -6.79 13.50 -4.96
CA LEU A 513 -5.80 14.20 -5.77
C LEU A 513 -6.19 15.67 -5.90
N TYR A 514 -7.41 15.95 -6.37
CA TYR A 514 -7.93 17.31 -6.51
C TYR A 514 -7.97 18.05 -5.18
N PHE A 515 -8.38 17.40 -4.09
CA PHE A 515 -8.40 18.00 -2.78
C PHE A 515 -7.01 18.48 -2.35
N PHE A 516 -6.01 17.61 -2.39
CA PHE A 516 -4.66 17.93 -1.95
C PHE A 516 -3.96 18.92 -2.89
N ARG A 517 -4.16 18.81 -4.20
CA ARG A 517 -3.69 19.80 -5.19
C ARG A 517 -4.32 21.17 -4.94
N GLY A 518 -5.61 21.22 -4.65
CA GLY A 518 -6.31 22.44 -4.26
C GLY A 518 -5.76 23.06 -2.98
N LEU A 519 -5.45 22.22 -1.98
CA LEU A 519 -4.80 22.62 -0.72
C LEU A 519 -3.37 23.16 -0.96
N GLY A 520 -2.78 22.82 -2.10
CA GLY A 520 -1.47 23.23 -2.55
C GLY A 520 -0.36 22.26 -2.13
N VAL A 521 -0.69 20.98 -1.99
CA VAL A 521 0.26 19.88 -1.82
C VAL A 521 0.76 19.44 -3.20
N PRO A 522 2.08 19.37 -3.42
CA PRO A 522 2.66 18.94 -4.70
C PRO A 522 2.74 17.41 -4.74
N ILE A 523 1.63 16.75 -5.06
CA ILE A 523 1.60 15.29 -5.17
C ILE A 523 2.31 14.84 -6.46
N CYS A 524 3.14 13.82 -6.37
CA CYS A 524 3.66 13.06 -7.51
C CYS A 524 3.20 11.61 -7.35
N GLU A 525 2.91 10.92 -8.44
CA GLU A 525 2.63 9.49 -8.41
C GLU A 525 3.84 8.71 -8.93
N LEU A 526 4.28 7.71 -8.17
CA LEU A 526 5.41 6.85 -8.54
C LEU A 526 4.86 5.48 -8.92
N TYR A 527 5.10 5.08 -10.16
CA TYR A 527 4.79 3.76 -10.67
C TYR A 527 6.00 2.84 -10.55
N GLY A 528 5.75 1.62 -10.09
CA GLY A 528 6.76 0.57 -9.96
C GLY A 528 6.22 -0.64 -9.21
N SER A 529 6.93 -1.75 -9.32
CA SER A 529 6.61 -3.01 -8.63
C SER A 529 7.82 -3.51 -7.86
N VAL A 530 7.67 -4.61 -7.12
CA VAL A 530 8.84 -5.31 -6.55
C VAL A 530 9.84 -5.67 -7.64
N GLY A 531 9.34 -5.98 -8.85
CA GLY A 531 10.19 -6.36 -9.96
C GLY A 531 11.05 -5.24 -10.55
N THR A 532 10.63 -3.99 -10.37
CA THR A 532 11.39 -2.80 -10.76
C THR A 532 12.06 -2.13 -9.56
N THR A 533 12.23 -2.87 -8.45
CA THR A 533 12.78 -2.34 -7.19
C THR A 533 12.01 -1.10 -6.69
N GLY A 534 10.70 -1.05 -7.00
CA GLY A 534 9.80 0.03 -6.63
C GLY A 534 9.88 1.30 -7.50
N VAL A 535 10.71 1.33 -8.57
CA VAL A 535 10.92 2.53 -9.39
C VAL A 535 10.84 2.20 -10.88
N GLY A 536 9.83 2.74 -11.56
CA GLY A 536 9.62 2.60 -13.01
C GLY A 536 9.38 3.94 -13.70
N ALA A 537 8.26 4.59 -13.39
CA ALA A 537 7.86 5.88 -13.95
C ALA A 537 7.40 6.85 -12.87
N LEU A 538 7.41 8.15 -13.17
CA LEU A 538 6.95 9.19 -12.26
C LEU A 538 6.03 10.15 -13.00
N ASN A 539 4.87 10.38 -12.43
CA ASN A 539 3.95 11.44 -12.81
C ASN A 539 4.18 12.65 -11.90
N PRO A 540 4.96 13.67 -12.33
CA PRO A 540 5.47 14.70 -11.45
C PRO A 540 4.41 15.77 -11.15
N ALA A 541 4.55 16.41 -9.99
CA ALA A 541 3.61 17.45 -9.57
C ALA A 541 3.47 18.62 -10.56
N ALA A 542 4.52 18.98 -11.28
CA ALA A 542 4.55 20.18 -12.12
C ALA A 542 3.90 20.01 -13.50
N SER A 543 3.88 18.79 -14.03
CA SER A 543 3.36 18.43 -15.36
C SER A 543 2.49 17.19 -15.27
N PHE A 544 1.68 17.13 -14.21
CA PHE A 544 0.86 15.96 -13.92
C PHE A 544 -0.17 15.72 -15.02
N VAL A 545 -0.25 14.48 -15.49
CA VAL A 545 -1.25 14.03 -16.46
C VAL A 545 -2.16 13.01 -15.80
N GLU A 546 -3.46 13.27 -15.82
CA GLU A 546 -4.46 12.36 -15.26
C GLU A 546 -4.42 11.00 -15.98
N GLU A 547 -4.69 9.91 -15.25
CA GLU A 547 -4.65 8.51 -15.74
C GLU A 547 -3.28 7.99 -16.21
N SER A 548 -2.27 8.85 -16.36
CA SER A 548 -0.93 8.46 -16.79
C SER A 548 -0.09 7.90 -15.64
N ILE A 549 0.73 6.90 -15.94
CA ILE A 549 1.81 6.45 -15.03
C ILE A 549 3.00 7.43 -14.99
N GLY A 550 3.00 8.43 -15.87
CA GLY A 550 4.03 9.45 -16.00
C GLY A 550 5.19 9.05 -16.92
N ASP A 551 6.29 9.79 -16.79
CA ASP A 551 7.48 9.61 -17.60
C ASP A 551 8.40 8.53 -16.99
N PRO A 552 9.09 7.71 -17.79
CA PRO A 552 10.10 6.78 -17.28
C PRO A 552 11.15 7.51 -16.44
N MET A 553 11.49 6.91 -15.31
CA MET A 553 12.49 7.45 -14.40
C MET A 553 13.91 7.33 -15.01
N PRO A 554 14.88 8.16 -14.59
CA PRO A 554 16.25 8.09 -15.08
C PRO A 554 16.82 6.67 -15.03
N GLY A 555 17.37 6.19 -16.15
CA GLY A 555 17.88 4.82 -16.31
C GLY A 555 16.84 3.76 -16.65
N VAL A 556 15.56 4.10 -16.70
CA VAL A 556 14.47 3.18 -17.00
C VAL A 556 13.96 3.43 -18.42
N GLU A 557 13.75 2.34 -19.15
CA GLU A 557 13.05 2.30 -20.42
C GLU A 557 11.72 1.57 -20.23
N ILE A 558 10.66 2.08 -20.88
CA ILE A 558 9.33 1.47 -20.85
C ILE A 558 8.81 1.33 -22.28
N ALA A 559 8.10 0.24 -22.55
CA ALA A 559 7.42 0.01 -23.81
C ALA A 559 6.13 -0.78 -23.59
N VAL A 560 5.27 -0.84 -24.61
CA VAL A 560 4.06 -1.67 -24.61
C VAL A 560 4.21 -2.78 -25.65
N SER A 561 3.92 -4.02 -25.26
CA SER A 561 3.99 -5.19 -26.14
C SER A 561 2.80 -5.28 -27.12
N GLU A 562 2.88 -6.14 -28.14
CA GLU A 562 1.72 -6.45 -29.02
C GLU A 562 0.48 -6.97 -28.25
N SER A 563 0.67 -7.55 -27.06
CA SER A 563 -0.43 -7.97 -26.17
C SER A 563 -0.87 -6.87 -25.20
N ARG A 564 -0.47 -5.62 -25.46
CA ARG A 564 -0.75 -4.43 -24.65
C ARG A 564 -0.14 -4.48 -23.25
N GLU A 565 0.84 -5.34 -23.01
CA GLU A 565 1.49 -5.42 -21.70
C GLU A 565 2.57 -4.35 -21.54
N ILE A 566 2.65 -3.73 -20.37
CA ILE A 566 3.75 -2.83 -20.03
C ILE A 566 5.02 -3.65 -19.81
N LEU A 567 6.08 -3.23 -20.49
CA LEU A 567 7.42 -3.80 -20.41
C LEU A 567 8.37 -2.76 -19.83
N VAL A 568 9.22 -3.17 -18.89
CA VAL A 568 10.21 -2.30 -18.26
C VAL A 568 11.61 -2.87 -18.45
N ARG A 569 12.57 -2.03 -18.77
CA ARG A 569 13.99 -2.40 -18.86
C ARG A 569 14.84 -1.36 -18.15
N GLY A 570 15.89 -1.80 -17.46
CA GLY A 570 16.81 -0.89 -16.81
C GLY A 570 17.51 -1.52 -15.61
N PRO A 571 18.42 -0.79 -14.94
CA PRO A 571 19.18 -1.30 -13.80
C PRO A 571 18.31 -1.45 -12.54
N THR A 572 17.09 -0.91 -12.51
CA THR A 572 16.12 -1.10 -11.41
C THR A 572 15.39 -2.44 -11.51
N VAL A 573 15.43 -3.11 -12.66
CA VAL A 573 14.78 -4.40 -12.91
C VAL A 573 15.57 -5.54 -12.27
N LEU A 574 14.87 -6.45 -11.59
CA LEU A 574 15.47 -7.65 -10.99
C LEU A 574 16.24 -8.50 -12.01
N GLY A 575 17.35 -9.11 -11.59
CA GLY A 575 18.12 -10.04 -12.44
C GLY A 575 17.52 -11.46 -12.49
N GLY A 576 16.73 -11.84 -11.49
CA GLY A 576 16.03 -13.13 -11.44
C GLY A 576 15.23 -13.34 -10.15
N PHE A 577 14.41 -14.38 -10.13
CA PHE A 577 13.72 -14.84 -8.93
C PHE A 577 14.55 -15.89 -8.17
N LEU A 578 14.31 -16.02 -6.88
CA LEU A 578 15.08 -16.88 -5.97
C LEU A 578 15.17 -18.35 -6.43
N ASP A 579 14.06 -18.92 -6.91
CA ASP A 579 13.97 -20.35 -7.22
C ASP A 579 14.46 -20.72 -8.63
N GLY A 580 14.83 -19.74 -9.46
CA GLY A 580 15.34 -19.96 -10.82
C GLY A 580 14.39 -20.72 -11.77
N ASP A 581 13.13 -20.98 -11.39
CA ASP A 581 12.19 -21.76 -12.20
C ASP A 581 11.64 -20.95 -13.39
N GLN A 582 10.98 -21.66 -14.32
CA GLN A 582 10.47 -21.22 -15.63
C GLN A 582 9.71 -19.89 -15.64
N THR A 583 9.17 -19.46 -14.50
CA THR A 583 8.57 -18.13 -14.28
C THR A 583 9.56 -16.99 -14.55
N GLY A 584 10.83 -17.10 -14.16
CA GLY A 584 11.84 -16.06 -14.43
C GLY A 584 12.15 -15.86 -15.91
N ALA A 585 12.14 -16.93 -16.70
CA ALA A 585 12.28 -16.89 -18.15
C ALA A 585 11.00 -16.39 -18.85
N GLN A 586 9.84 -16.51 -18.20
CA GLN A 586 8.60 -15.94 -18.71
C GLN A 586 8.50 -14.43 -18.44
N THR A 587 9.07 -13.94 -17.34
CA THR A 587 8.99 -12.54 -16.94
C THR A 587 10.13 -11.68 -17.51
N LEU A 588 11.34 -12.22 -17.74
CA LEU A 588 12.44 -11.50 -18.38
C LEU A 588 12.71 -12.08 -19.78
N ARG A 589 12.40 -11.32 -20.84
CA ARG A 589 12.60 -11.72 -22.25
C ARG A 589 13.25 -10.59 -23.03
N ASP A 590 14.34 -10.87 -23.74
CA ASP A 590 15.11 -9.85 -24.48
C ASP A 590 15.44 -8.60 -23.62
N ASP A 591 15.84 -8.83 -22.37
CA ASP A 591 16.11 -7.82 -21.34
C ASP A 591 14.89 -6.99 -20.88
N TRP A 592 13.68 -7.31 -21.35
CA TRP A 592 12.43 -6.71 -20.89
C TRP A 592 11.78 -7.49 -19.76
N TYR A 593 11.44 -6.78 -18.69
CA TYR A 593 10.58 -7.25 -17.62
C TYR A 593 9.11 -7.04 -17.99
N HIS A 594 8.39 -8.15 -18.08
CA HIS A 594 6.95 -8.25 -18.28
C HIS A 594 6.24 -7.96 -16.96
N THR A 595 5.54 -6.83 -16.86
CA THR A 595 4.90 -6.44 -15.58
C THR A 595 3.62 -7.22 -15.29
N GLY A 596 2.99 -7.82 -16.30
CA GLY A 596 1.66 -8.39 -16.23
C GLY A 596 0.52 -7.35 -16.25
N GLU A 597 0.86 -6.06 -16.33
CA GLU A 597 -0.13 -4.96 -16.36
C GLU A 597 -0.39 -4.51 -17.80
N VAL A 598 -1.66 -4.24 -18.09
CA VAL A 598 -2.07 -3.76 -19.41
C VAL A 598 -1.87 -2.25 -19.48
N GLY A 599 -1.18 -1.79 -20.52
CA GLY A 599 -0.91 -0.38 -20.77
C GLY A 599 -1.59 0.11 -22.04
N GLU A 600 -1.95 1.39 -22.04
CA GLU A 600 -2.43 2.10 -23.22
C GLU A 600 -1.55 3.32 -23.49
N VAL A 601 -1.33 3.61 -24.77
CA VAL A 601 -0.68 4.85 -25.21
C VAL A 601 -1.79 5.83 -25.57
N GLY A 602 -1.88 6.90 -24.79
CA GLY A 602 -2.82 7.98 -25.00
C GLY A 602 -2.58 8.75 -26.30
N PRO A 603 -3.54 9.59 -26.73
CA PRO A 603 -3.48 10.31 -28.00
C PRO A 603 -2.29 11.28 -28.13
N ASP A 604 -1.81 11.81 -27.00
CA ASP A 604 -0.68 12.73 -26.92
C ASP A 604 0.64 12.00 -26.58
N GLY A 605 0.59 10.67 -26.51
CA GLY A 605 1.74 9.77 -26.35
C GLY A 605 2.01 9.33 -24.92
N GLU A 606 1.21 9.75 -23.94
CA GLU A 606 1.39 9.36 -22.54
C GLU A 606 1.01 7.89 -22.31
N LEU A 607 1.76 7.22 -21.44
CA LEU A 607 1.47 5.85 -21.05
C LEU A 607 0.51 5.86 -19.84
N SER A 608 -0.56 5.10 -19.91
CA SER A 608 -1.53 4.88 -18.83
C SER A 608 -1.72 3.38 -18.58
N LEU A 609 -2.23 3.04 -17.39
CA LEU A 609 -2.76 1.70 -17.13
C LEU A 609 -4.14 1.61 -17.80
N ALA A 610 -4.42 0.48 -18.46
CA ALA A 610 -5.75 0.21 -19.00
C ALA A 610 -6.74 -0.10 -17.87
N GLU A 611 -8.03 0.23 -18.08
CA GLU A 611 -9.13 -0.08 -17.17
C GLU A 611 -9.41 -1.58 -17.03
#